data_AF-W2G1L3-F1
#
_entry.id   AF-W2G1L3-F1
#
_cell.length_a   1.000
_cell.length_b   1.000
_cell.length_c   1.000
_cell.angle_alpha   90.00
_cell.angle_beta   90.00
_cell.angle_gamma   90.00
#
_symmetry.space_group_name_H-M   'P 1'
#
loop_
_entity.id
_entity.type
_entity.pdbx_description
1 polymer ?
#
loop_
_entity_poly.entity_id
_entity_poly.type
_entity_poly.pdbx_seq_one_letter_code
_entity_poly.pdbx_strand_id
1 'polypeptide(L)'
;MIMDGVRKVADSGRTIVCTIHQPSTEVFLLFDSLLLLKRGGETVFFGDLGENCQHLIDYFGGIPGSPELLEGYNPATWMLECIGAGVGKASSNDIDFVHYFNESEEKRVLDLNMNKEGVTFPSPHTKEMTFDRKRASSSWTQARFLVLRFMRMYWRTPSYNITRCIIALLLSLLAGLVFVDSEYTSYQGLNSGVGMLFLMSLFNGLVSFSSVLPIASEDRASFYRERASQSYNALWYFVGSTIVEIPYSFVAGLLFTVVFFPMVGFTGFGTAVLFWINMSLFMLMQTYMGQFFSYAMPNIEVADVLGMLVNSIYILFMGFNPPANEIPSGYKWLYDITPHKYSIGNLAALVFADCDDVPTWNNETQQYVGGGSQLGCQPISNTPLSIDHTTVKEYVETVFNTKHDDIWRNFGLVFVFIVVYRVLGLLALRFVNHQKR
;
A
#
# COMPACT_ATOMS: atom_id res chain seq x y z
N MET A 1 -24.63 -27.70 -7.14
CA MET A 1 -23.87 -26.82 -8.06
C MET A 1 -24.03 -25.35 -7.63
N ILE A 2 -23.17 -24.43 -8.09
CA ILE A 2 -23.29 -22.98 -7.78
C ILE A 2 -24.65 -22.44 -8.24
N MET A 3 -25.12 -22.90 -9.40
CA MET A 3 -26.38 -22.44 -10.01
C MET A 3 -27.63 -22.84 -9.22
N ASP A 4 -27.63 -23.96 -8.51
CA ASP A 4 -28.74 -24.30 -7.60
C ASP A 4 -28.87 -23.28 -6.46
N GLY A 5 -27.74 -22.75 -5.99
CA GLY A 5 -27.73 -21.67 -5.01
C GLY A 5 -28.28 -20.37 -5.59
N VAL A 6 -27.88 -20.03 -6.81
CA VAL A 6 -28.41 -18.87 -7.55
C VAL A 6 -29.92 -19.01 -7.75
N ARG A 7 -30.39 -20.19 -8.16
CA ARG A 7 -31.81 -20.51 -8.33
C ARG A 7 -32.60 -20.32 -7.03
N LYS A 8 -32.11 -20.85 -5.90
CA LYS A 8 -32.74 -20.65 -4.59
C LYS A 8 -32.86 -19.17 -4.19
N VAL A 9 -31.88 -18.35 -4.58
CA VAL A 9 -31.94 -16.90 -4.34
C VAL A 9 -32.99 -16.24 -5.24
N ALA A 10 -33.10 -16.66 -6.50
CA ALA A 10 -34.15 -16.18 -7.40
C ALA A 10 -35.55 -16.56 -6.88
N ASP A 11 -35.73 -17.82 -6.48
CA ASP A 11 -36.99 -18.36 -5.93
C ASP A 11 -37.40 -17.66 -4.62
N SER A 12 -36.48 -16.98 -3.94
CA SER A 12 -36.79 -16.14 -2.77
C SER A 12 -37.40 -14.77 -3.12
N GLY A 13 -37.69 -14.52 -4.40
CA GLY A 13 -38.27 -13.29 -4.92
C GLY A 13 -37.25 -12.20 -5.26
N ARG A 14 -35.98 -12.56 -5.51
CA ARG A 14 -34.92 -11.62 -5.87
C ARG A 14 -34.63 -11.68 -7.37
N THR A 15 -34.51 -10.52 -8.01
CA THR A 15 -34.06 -10.44 -9.41
C THR A 15 -32.58 -10.74 -9.50
N ILE A 16 -32.20 -11.70 -10.34
CA ILE A 16 -30.81 -12.05 -10.63
C ILE A 16 -30.56 -11.80 -12.11
N VAL A 17 -29.54 -11.02 -12.40
CA VAL A 17 -29.03 -10.82 -13.77
C VAL A 17 -27.59 -11.29 -13.76
N CYS A 18 -27.25 -12.23 -14.65
CA CYS A 18 -25.88 -12.67 -14.81
C CYS A 18 -25.55 -12.91 -16.28
N THR A 19 -24.26 -12.86 -16.59
CA THR A 19 -23.71 -13.24 -17.89
C THR A 19 -23.07 -14.61 -17.76
N ILE A 20 -23.42 -15.54 -18.64
CA ILE A 20 -22.85 -16.89 -18.65
C ILE A 20 -22.20 -17.17 -19.99
N HIS A 21 -21.02 -17.79 -19.96
CA HIS A 21 -20.29 -18.19 -21.15
C HIS A 21 -20.51 -19.69 -21.37
N GLN A 22 -21.27 -20.05 -22.42
CA GLN A 22 -21.49 -21.44 -22.87
C GLN A 22 -21.87 -22.42 -21.73
N PRO A 23 -23.06 -22.26 -21.11
CA PRO A 23 -23.50 -23.17 -20.07
C PRO A 23 -23.75 -24.59 -20.59
N SER A 24 -23.62 -25.58 -19.72
CA SER A 24 -24.17 -26.92 -19.98
C SER A 24 -25.69 -26.87 -20.05
N THR A 25 -26.31 -27.85 -20.70
CA THR A 25 -27.78 -27.96 -20.81
C THR A 25 -28.45 -27.89 -19.44
N GLU A 26 -27.96 -28.65 -18.46
CA GLU A 26 -28.51 -28.65 -17.10
C GLU A 26 -28.52 -27.27 -16.44
N VAL A 27 -27.48 -26.46 -16.69
CA VAL A 27 -27.40 -25.09 -16.16
C VAL A 27 -28.29 -24.14 -16.95
N PHE A 28 -28.37 -24.30 -18.26
CA PHE A 28 -29.18 -23.45 -19.13
C PHE A 28 -30.67 -23.58 -18.82
N LEU A 29 -31.12 -24.78 -18.47
CA LEU A 29 -32.50 -25.07 -18.06
C LEU A 29 -32.91 -24.41 -16.73
N LEU A 30 -31.99 -23.86 -15.96
CA LEU A 30 -32.30 -23.18 -14.68
C LEU A 30 -32.71 -21.71 -14.87
N PHE A 31 -32.53 -21.15 -16.06
CA PHE A 31 -32.82 -19.74 -16.35
C PHE A 31 -34.28 -19.54 -16.73
N ASP A 32 -34.91 -18.50 -16.17
CA ASP A 32 -36.29 -18.13 -16.53
C ASP A 32 -36.34 -17.40 -17.88
N SER A 33 -35.43 -16.43 -18.07
CA SER A 33 -35.37 -15.58 -19.26
C SER A 33 -33.94 -15.45 -19.79
N LEU A 34 -33.80 -15.20 -21.09
CA LEU A 34 -32.53 -14.99 -21.78
C LEU A 34 -32.51 -13.65 -22.50
N LEU A 35 -31.41 -12.91 -22.36
CA LEU A 35 -31.01 -11.84 -23.26
C LEU A 35 -29.81 -12.30 -24.09
N LEU A 36 -30.00 -12.48 -25.39
CA LEU A 36 -28.95 -12.87 -26.31
C LEU A 36 -28.51 -11.68 -27.16
N LEU A 37 -27.20 -11.43 -27.17
CA LEU A 37 -26.57 -10.34 -27.92
C LEU A 37 -25.59 -10.90 -28.95
N LYS A 38 -25.56 -10.32 -30.15
CA LYS A 38 -24.51 -10.59 -31.15
C LYS A 38 -23.39 -9.55 -31.07
N ARG A 39 -22.30 -9.79 -31.81
CA ARG A 39 -21.18 -8.85 -31.94
C ARG A 39 -21.70 -7.49 -32.38
N GLY A 40 -21.29 -6.43 -31.68
CA GLY A 40 -21.83 -5.07 -31.85
C GLY A 40 -22.79 -4.64 -30.74
N GLY A 41 -23.17 -5.56 -29.84
CA GLY A 41 -24.09 -5.27 -28.73
C GLY A 41 -25.56 -5.23 -29.15
N GLU A 42 -25.88 -5.77 -30.32
CA GLU A 42 -27.23 -5.81 -30.87
C GLU A 42 -27.99 -7.03 -30.33
N THR A 43 -29.26 -6.83 -29.97
CA THR A 43 -30.12 -7.89 -29.44
C THR A 43 -30.66 -8.76 -30.58
N VAL A 44 -30.59 -10.07 -30.37
CA VAL A 44 -31.08 -11.08 -31.32
C VAL A 44 -32.18 -11.96 -30.74
N PHE A 45 -32.31 -12.00 -29.42
CA PHE A 45 -33.42 -12.62 -28.69
C PHE A 45 -33.52 -12.02 -27.29
N PHE A 46 -34.75 -11.76 -26.83
CA PHE A 46 -35.04 -11.45 -25.45
C PHE A 46 -36.41 -12.00 -25.06
N GLY A 47 -36.46 -12.89 -24.08
CA GLY A 47 -37.71 -13.47 -23.62
C GLY A 47 -37.51 -14.62 -22.67
N ASP A 48 -38.62 -15.20 -22.21
CA ASP A 48 -38.62 -16.39 -21.38
C ASP A 48 -38.14 -17.61 -22.20
N LEU A 49 -37.40 -18.52 -21.56
CA LEU A 49 -36.91 -19.72 -22.24
C LEU A 49 -38.03 -20.77 -22.44
N GLY A 50 -39.06 -20.75 -21.59
CA GLY A 50 -40.12 -21.76 -21.56
C GLY A 50 -39.63 -23.11 -21.00
N GLU A 51 -40.55 -24.08 -20.93
CA GLU A 51 -40.19 -25.43 -20.49
C GLU A 51 -39.18 -26.05 -21.47
N ASN A 52 -38.08 -26.59 -20.93
CA ASN A 52 -36.99 -27.19 -21.72
C ASN A 52 -36.42 -26.30 -22.84
N CYS A 53 -36.47 -24.97 -22.66
CA CYS A 53 -36.04 -23.99 -23.66
C CYS A 53 -36.85 -24.02 -24.97
N GLN A 54 -38.05 -24.59 -24.97
CA GLN A 54 -38.83 -24.78 -26.19
C GLN A 54 -39.15 -23.46 -26.90
N HIS A 55 -39.43 -22.38 -26.16
CA HIS A 55 -39.73 -21.08 -26.76
C HIS A 55 -38.54 -20.52 -27.55
N LEU A 56 -37.32 -20.69 -27.03
CA LEU A 56 -36.09 -20.32 -27.74
C LEU A 56 -35.90 -21.16 -29.01
N ILE A 57 -36.15 -22.47 -28.90
CA ILE A 57 -35.99 -23.41 -30.02
C ILE A 57 -36.99 -23.10 -31.12
N ASP A 58 -38.25 -22.83 -30.77
CA ASP A 58 -39.30 -22.47 -31.71
C ASP A 58 -39.01 -21.13 -32.40
N TYR A 59 -38.51 -20.14 -31.65
CA TYR A 59 -38.10 -18.84 -32.21
C TYR A 59 -37.00 -19.00 -33.27
N PHE A 60 -35.88 -19.65 -32.92
CA PHE A 60 -34.77 -19.83 -33.86
C PHE A 60 -35.10 -20.83 -34.98
N GLY A 61 -35.93 -21.84 -34.73
CA GLY A 61 -36.40 -22.80 -35.73
C GLY A 61 -37.39 -22.19 -36.73
N GLY A 62 -38.12 -21.15 -36.34
CA GLY A 62 -39.01 -20.39 -37.21
C GLY A 62 -38.30 -19.45 -38.19
N ILE A 63 -37.01 -19.16 -37.98
CA ILE A 63 -36.22 -18.27 -38.84
C ILE A 63 -35.70 -19.05 -40.06
N PRO A 64 -36.05 -18.66 -41.30
CA PRO A 64 -35.58 -19.33 -42.49
C PRO A 64 -34.04 -19.34 -42.59
N GLY A 65 -33.47 -20.54 -42.74
CA GLY A 65 -32.01 -20.73 -42.89
C GLY A 65 -31.23 -20.84 -41.58
N SER A 66 -31.92 -20.83 -40.43
CA SER A 66 -31.33 -21.20 -39.15
C SER A 66 -31.00 -22.70 -39.11
N PRO A 67 -29.84 -23.12 -38.56
CA PRO A 67 -29.52 -24.54 -38.39
C PRO A 67 -30.56 -25.28 -37.54
N GLU A 68 -30.95 -26.50 -37.93
CA GLU A 68 -31.81 -27.34 -37.10
C GLU A 68 -31.08 -27.82 -35.85
N LEU A 69 -31.79 -27.87 -34.72
CA LEU A 69 -31.27 -28.42 -33.47
C LEU A 69 -31.28 -29.96 -33.55
N LEU A 70 -30.10 -30.57 -33.45
CA LEU A 70 -29.97 -32.04 -33.39
C LEU A 70 -30.45 -32.59 -32.06
N GLU A 71 -31.04 -33.79 -32.07
CA GLU A 71 -31.51 -34.47 -30.86
C GLU A 71 -30.36 -34.69 -29.87
N GLY A 72 -30.57 -34.30 -28.61
CA GLY A 72 -29.56 -34.38 -27.55
C GLY A 72 -28.46 -33.31 -27.60
N TYR A 73 -28.50 -32.39 -28.57
CA TYR A 73 -27.57 -31.29 -28.65
C TYR A 73 -27.94 -30.16 -27.67
N ASN A 74 -26.93 -29.46 -27.14
CA ASN A 74 -27.12 -28.42 -26.13
C ASN A 74 -27.73 -27.16 -26.77
N PRO A 75 -28.96 -26.74 -26.38
CA PRO A 75 -29.60 -25.54 -26.93
C PRO A 75 -28.76 -24.27 -26.73
N ALA A 76 -28.00 -24.18 -25.63
CA ALA A 76 -27.15 -23.03 -25.36
C ALA A 76 -25.95 -22.93 -26.31
N THR A 77 -25.41 -24.06 -26.75
CA THR A 77 -24.34 -24.11 -27.75
C THR A 77 -24.92 -23.81 -29.14
N TRP A 78 -26.03 -24.45 -29.46
CA TRP A 78 -26.73 -24.27 -30.74
C TRP A 78 -27.13 -22.82 -31.01
N MET A 79 -27.74 -22.13 -30.04
CA MET A 79 -28.14 -20.72 -30.23
C MET A 79 -26.95 -19.80 -30.56
N LEU A 80 -25.76 -20.10 -29.99
CA LEU A 80 -24.54 -19.33 -30.28
C LEU A 80 -24.01 -19.65 -31.68
N GLU A 81 -24.14 -20.89 -32.15
CA GLU A 81 -23.80 -21.30 -33.51
C GLU A 81 -24.74 -20.66 -34.54
N CYS A 82 -26.05 -20.59 -34.25
CA CYS A 82 -27.03 -19.90 -35.10
C CYS A 82 -26.58 -18.46 -35.40
N ILE A 83 -26.16 -17.71 -34.37
CA ILE A 83 -25.76 -16.30 -34.52
C ILE A 83 -24.28 -16.09 -34.90
N GLY A 84 -23.57 -17.16 -35.25
CA GLY A 84 -22.16 -17.10 -35.65
C GLY A 84 -21.17 -16.77 -34.52
N ALA A 85 -21.58 -16.94 -33.26
CA ALA A 85 -20.77 -16.79 -32.06
C ALA A 85 -20.23 -18.12 -31.49
N GLY A 86 -20.54 -19.25 -32.15
CA GLY A 86 -20.10 -20.60 -31.78
C GLY A 86 -18.63 -20.91 -32.14
N VAL A 87 -18.14 -22.05 -31.64
CA VAL A 87 -16.73 -22.50 -31.81
C VAL A 87 -16.48 -23.07 -33.23
N GLY A 88 -17.54 -23.42 -33.96
CA GLY A 88 -17.50 -23.83 -35.36
C GLY A 88 -17.72 -22.66 -36.32
N LYS A 89 -16.81 -22.47 -37.28
CA LYS A 89 -16.98 -21.55 -38.43
C LYS A 89 -18.03 -22.07 -39.43
N ALA A 90 -19.27 -22.25 -38.99
CA ALA A 90 -20.34 -22.78 -39.84
C ALA A 90 -21.64 -21.99 -39.67
N SER A 91 -21.62 -20.73 -40.11
CA SER A 91 -22.80 -20.08 -40.68
C SER A 91 -22.35 -18.87 -41.50
N SER A 92 -21.84 -19.15 -42.69
CA SER A 92 -21.82 -18.23 -43.83
C SER A 92 -23.22 -18.06 -44.41
N ASN A 93 -24.21 -17.82 -43.54
CA ASN A 93 -25.54 -17.37 -43.94
C ASN A 93 -25.66 -15.93 -43.44
N ASP A 94 -25.83 -15.00 -44.37
CA ASP A 94 -26.03 -13.56 -44.14
C ASP A 94 -27.44 -13.30 -43.56
N ILE A 95 -27.80 -14.04 -42.51
CA ILE A 95 -29.09 -13.92 -41.84
C ILE A 95 -28.97 -12.80 -40.83
N ASP A 96 -29.75 -11.74 -41.05
CA ASP A 96 -29.83 -10.65 -40.10
C ASP A 96 -30.79 -10.99 -38.95
N PHE A 97 -30.29 -11.73 -37.95
CA PHE A 97 -31.05 -12.05 -36.74
C PHE A 97 -31.55 -10.81 -35.99
N VAL A 98 -30.94 -9.64 -36.19
CA VAL A 98 -31.40 -8.39 -35.56
C VAL A 98 -32.66 -7.89 -36.24
N HIS A 99 -32.72 -7.97 -37.57
CA HIS A 99 -33.93 -7.65 -38.32
C HIS A 99 -35.10 -8.55 -37.89
N TYR A 100 -34.87 -9.87 -37.82
CA TYR A 100 -35.89 -10.82 -37.38
C TYR A 100 -36.37 -10.53 -35.96
N PHE A 101 -35.45 -10.28 -35.01
CA PHE A 101 -35.84 -9.88 -33.66
C PHE A 101 -36.68 -8.60 -33.66
N ASN A 102 -36.30 -7.58 -34.43
CA ASN A 102 -37.04 -6.32 -34.45
C ASN A 102 -38.48 -6.45 -34.98
N GLU A 103 -38.73 -7.41 -35.87
CA GLU A 103 -40.08 -7.69 -36.40
C GLU A 103 -40.88 -8.70 -35.57
N SER A 104 -40.22 -9.38 -34.63
CA SER A 104 -40.78 -10.52 -33.91
C SER A 104 -41.78 -10.14 -32.81
N GLU A 105 -42.50 -11.14 -32.31
CA GLU A 105 -43.43 -10.97 -31.20
C GLU A 105 -42.70 -10.63 -29.90
N GLU A 106 -41.52 -11.21 -29.68
CA GLU A 106 -40.66 -11.00 -28.51
C GLU A 106 -40.27 -9.52 -28.38
N LYS A 107 -39.95 -8.86 -29.51
CA LYS A 107 -39.68 -7.42 -29.50
C LYS A 107 -40.93 -6.60 -29.19
N ARG A 108 -42.10 -6.98 -29.72
CA ARG A 108 -43.37 -6.29 -29.39
C ARG A 108 -43.69 -6.42 -27.89
N VAL A 109 -43.50 -7.61 -27.31
CA VAL A 109 -43.69 -7.86 -25.88
C VAL A 109 -42.70 -7.07 -25.04
N LEU A 110 -41.42 -7.02 -25.44
CA LEU A 110 -40.41 -6.19 -24.81
C LEU A 110 -40.81 -4.70 -24.83
N ASP A 111 -41.21 -4.18 -25.98
CA ASP A 111 -41.59 -2.77 -26.13
C ASP A 111 -42.85 -2.44 -25.32
N LEU A 112 -43.84 -3.34 -25.30
CA LEU A 112 -45.01 -3.21 -24.43
C LEU A 112 -44.63 -3.20 -22.94
N ASN A 113 -43.69 -4.05 -22.51
CA ASN A 113 -43.21 -4.10 -21.14
C ASN A 113 -42.41 -2.85 -20.76
N MET A 114 -41.58 -2.34 -21.67
CA MET A 114 -40.81 -1.11 -21.47
C MET A 114 -41.70 0.14 -21.42
N ASN A 115 -42.84 0.12 -22.12
CA ASN A 115 -43.85 1.18 -22.10
C ASN A 115 -44.79 1.14 -20.87
N LYS A 116 -44.64 0.17 -19.96
CA LYS A 116 -45.40 0.15 -18.71
C LYS A 116 -44.95 1.28 -17.78
N GLU A 117 -45.92 1.89 -17.11
CA GLU A 117 -45.63 2.93 -16.11
C GLU A 117 -44.69 2.40 -15.02
N GLY A 118 -43.73 3.22 -14.61
CA GLY A 118 -42.75 2.87 -13.58
C GLY A 118 -41.52 2.10 -14.08
N VAL A 119 -41.46 1.73 -15.37
CA VAL A 119 -40.29 1.07 -15.98
C VAL A 119 -39.36 2.10 -16.62
N THR A 120 -39.80 2.76 -17.70
CA THR A 120 -38.99 3.76 -18.41
C THR A 120 -39.38 5.21 -18.08
N PHE A 121 -40.56 5.41 -17.49
CA PHE A 121 -41.05 6.70 -17.04
C PHE A 121 -41.77 6.57 -15.68
N PRO A 122 -41.82 7.63 -14.86
CA PRO A 122 -42.41 7.56 -13.52
C PRO A 122 -43.89 7.18 -13.55
N SER A 123 -44.30 6.26 -12.67
CA SER A 123 -45.73 6.00 -12.42
C SER A 123 -46.24 6.89 -11.30
N PRO A 124 -47.46 7.45 -11.39
CA PRO A 124 -48.10 8.17 -10.29
C PRO A 124 -48.39 7.28 -9.07
N HIS A 125 -48.51 5.97 -9.27
CA HIS A 125 -48.99 5.02 -8.26
C HIS A 125 -47.85 4.30 -7.52
N THR A 126 -46.63 4.34 -8.05
CA THR A 126 -45.48 3.62 -7.51
C THR A 126 -44.47 4.62 -6.97
N LYS A 127 -44.13 4.48 -5.69
CA LYS A 127 -43.10 5.32 -5.08
C LYS A 127 -41.74 5.06 -5.71
N GLU A 128 -41.04 6.11 -6.10
CA GLU A 128 -39.66 6.03 -6.60
C GLU A 128 -38.74 5.40 -5.55
N MET A 129 -37.87 4.48 -6.00
CA MET A 129 -36.82 3.90 -5.16
C MET A 129 -35.66 4.89 -5.02
N THR A 130 -35.64 5.68 -3.95
CA THR A 130 -34.53 6.58 -3.64
C THR A 130 -33.50 5.90 -2.74
N PHE A 131 -32.23 5.95 -3.13
CA PHE A 131 -31.12 5.46 -2.31
C PHE A 131 -30.47 6.62 -1.55
N ASP A 132 -31.05 6.98 -0.39
CA ASP A 132 -30.60 8.13 0.41
C ASP A 132 -29.14 8.04 0.88
N ARG A 133 -28.63 6.81 1.02
CA ARG A 133 -27.28 6.54 1.51
C ARG A 133 -26.47 5.80 0.45
N LYS A 134 -25.31 6.38 0.12
CA LYS A 134 -24.32 5.73 -0.75
C LYS A 134 -23.82 4.38 -0.22
N ARG A 135 -23.91 4.13 1.11
CA ARG A 135 -23.48 2.89 1.77
C ARG A 135 -24.46 2.50 2.86
N ALA A 136 -24.68 1.19 3.02
CA ALA A 136 -25.61 0.65 4.01
C ALA A 136 -25.14 0.85 5.46
N SER A 137 -23.83 0.70 5.72
CA SER A 137 -23.25 0.76 7.07
C SER A 137 -22.82 2.17 7.48
N SER A 138 -22.82 2.44 8.78
CA SER A 138 -22.30 3.70 9.33
C SER A 138 -20.79 3.83 9.16
N SER A 139 -20.26 5.06 9.17
CA SER A 139 -18.83 5.32 9.07
C SER A 139 -18.03 4.67 10.21
N TRP A 140 -18.55 4.68 11.44
CA TRP A 140 -17.90 4.04 12.58
C TRP A 140 -17.82 2.52 12.43
N THR A 141 -18.90 1.89 11.94
CA THR A 141 -18.92 0.46 11.65
C THR A 141 -17.84 0.11 10.61
N GLN A 142 -17.74 0.89 9.53
CA GLN A 142 -16.71 0.70 8.51
C GLN A 142 -15.30 0.82 9.09
N ALA A 143 -15.04 1.88 9.88
CA ALA A 143 -13.76 2.11 10.55
C ALA A 143 -13.36 0.92 11.43
N ARG A 144 -14.25 0.49 12.32
CA ARG A 144 -14.01 -0.63 13.25
C ARG A 144 -13.68 -1.92 12.50
N PHE A 145 -14.48 -2.29 11.51
CA PHE A 145 -14.24 -3.53 10.76
C PHE A 145 -12.95 -3.49 9.94
N LEU A 146 -12.60 -2.35 9.35
CA LEU A 146 -11.37 -2.22 8.57
C LEU A 146 -10.13 -2.23 9.45
N VAL A 147 -10.12 -1.50 10.57
CA VAL A 147 -8.99 -1.55 11.53
C VAL A 147 -8.82 -2.98 12.06
N LEU A 148 -9.90 -3.65 12.47
CA LEU A 148 -9.84 -5.03 12.92
C LEU A 148 -9.36 -5.98 11.82
N ARG A 149 -9.77 -5.76 10.56
CA ARG A 149 -9.31 -6.54 9.40
C ARG A 149 -7.80 -6.42 9.24
N PHE A 150 -7.26 -5.21 9.23
CA PHE A 150 -5.82 -4.99 9.09
C PHE A 150 -5.03 -5.59 10.25
N MET A 151 -5.48 -5.39 11.50
CA MET A 151 -4.84 -6.02 12.67
C MET A 151 -4.82 -7.55 12.56
N ARG A 152 -5.93 -8.16 12.14
CA ARG A 152 -6.02 -9.61 11.97
C ARG A 152 -5.19 -10.11 10.79
N MET A 153 -5.11 -9.34 9.71
CA MET A 153 -4.29 -9.64 8.54
C MET A 153 -2.81 -9.65 8.90
N TYR A 154 -2.31 -8.61 9.57
CA TYR A 154 -0.90 -8.51 9.96
C TYR A 154 -0.51 -9.55 10.99
N TRP A 155 -1.41 -9.89 11.92
CA TRP A 155 -1.22 -10.99 12.86
C TRP A 155 -1.16 -12.36 12.16
N ARG A 156 -1.98 -12.58 11.13
CA ARG A 156 -2.05 -13.86 10.38
C ARG A 156 -1.02 -13.97 9.25
N THR A 157 -0.29 -12.89 8.95
CA THR A 157 0.84 -12.88 8.02
C THR A 157 2.14 -12.70 8.81
N PRO A 158 2.56 -13.71 9.60
CA PRO A 158 3.72 -13.61 10.47
C PRO A 158 5.01 -13.38 9.68
N SER A 159 5.11 -13.89 8.45
CA SER A 159 6.28 -13.69 7.58
C SER A 159 6.65 -12.22 7.38
N TYR A 160 5.70 -11.30 7.42
CA TYR A 160 5.98 -9.88 7.29
C TYR A 160 6.66 -9.30 8.54
N ASN A 161 5.96 -9.36 9.69
CA ASN A 161 6.42 -8.71 10.92
C ASN A 161 7.54 -9.49 11.62
N ILE A 162 7.54 -10.82 11.57
CA ILE A 162 8.61 -11.65 12.15
C ILE A 162 9.92 -11.39 11.41
N THR A 163 9.90 -11.28 10.08
CA THR A 163 11.12 -10.98 9.30
C THR A 163 11.71 -9.63 9.69
N ARG A 164 10.87 -8.59 9.86
CA ARG A 164 11.32 -7.27 10.36
C ARG A 164 11.98 -7.38 11.74
N CYS A 165 11.36 -8.11 12.68
CA CYS A 165 11.91 -8.32 14.02
C CYS A 165 13.22 -9.12 14.02
N ILE A 166 13.30 -10.20 13.23
CA ILE A 166 14.52 -11.01 13.12
C ILE A 166 15.66 -10.19 12.53
N ILE A 167 15.42 -9.46 11.45
CA ILE A 167 16.45 -8.63 10.82
C ILE A 167 16.91 -7.52 11.77
N ALA A 168 15.98 -6.86 12.48
CA ALA A 168 16.31 -5.88 13.50
C ALA A 168 17.24 -6.47 14.58
N LEU A 169 16.93 -7.66 15.09
CA LEU A 169 17.79 -8.36 16.05
C LEU A 169 19.16 -8.72 15.46
N LEU A 170 19.21 -9.27 14.25
CA LEU A 170 20.46 -9.63 13.58
C LEU A 170 21.36 -8.40 13.35
N LEU A 171 20.79 -7.28 12.90
CA LEU A 171 21.53 -6.03 12.71
C LEU A 171 22.03 -5.47 14.05
N SER A 172 21.20 -5.52 15.10
CA SER A 172 21.60 -5.07 16.43
C SER A 172 22.75 -5.90 17.02
N LEU A 173 22.72 -7.23 16.84
CA LEU A 173 23.77 -8.13 17.29
C LEU A 173 25.05 -7.95 16.48
N LEU A 174 24.93 -7.79 15.16
CA LEU A 174 26.08 -7.56 14.28
C LEU A 174 26.81 -6.28 14.69
N ALA A 175 26.08 -5.17 14.85
CA ALA A 175 26.68 -3.91 15.28
C ALA A 175 27.24 -4.01 16.70
N GLY A 176 26.47 -4.62 17.61
CA GLY A 176 26.90 -4.87 18.98
C GLY A 176 28.22 -5.61 19.03
N LEU A 177 28.38 -6.70 18.29
CA LEU A 177 29.62 -7.51 18.25
C LEU A 177 30.82 -6.77 17.65
N VAL A 178 30.60 -5.94 16.63
CA VAL A 178 31.68 -5.18 15.97
C VAL A 178 32.15 -4.02 16.84
N PHE A 179 31.26 -3.41 17.62
CA PHE A 179 31.51 -2.19 18.38
C PHE A 179 31.55 -2.40 19.91
N VAL A 180 31.67 -3.65 20.39
CA VAL A 180 31.90 -3.93 21.82
C VAL A 180 33.14 -3.17 22.29
N ASP A 181 33.02 -2.47 23.43
CA ASP A 181 34.12 -1.72 24.06
C ASP A 181 34.81 -0.71 23.15
N SER A 182 34.09 -0.11 22.20
CA SER A 182 34.64 0.91 21.29
C SER A 182 34.94 2.24 22.00
N GLU A 183 36.13 2.80 21.75
CA GLU A 183 36.52 4.13 22.24
C GLU A 183 36.04 5.25 21.30
N TYR A 184 34.88 5.83 21.61
CA TYR A 184 34.26 6.91 20.83
C TYR A 184 34.91 8.30 21.01
N THR A 185 35.96 8.41 21.83
CA THR A 185 36.74 9.65 22.00
C THR A 185 37.85 9.78 20.97
N SER A 186 38.23 8.71 20.29
CA SER A 186 39.24 8.78 19.22
C SER A 186 38.62 9.31 17.93
N TYR A 187 39.39 10.07 17.14
CA TYR A 187 38.93 10.58 15.84
C TYR A 187 38.36 9.46 14.95
N GLN A 188 39.06 8.33 14.88
CA GLN A 188 38.60 7.17 14.11
C GLN A 188 37.35 6.54 14.73
N GLY A 189 37.35 6.32 16.05
CA GLY A 189 36.22 5.71 16.77
C GLY A 189 34.94 6.54 16.67
N LEU A 190 35.02 7.86 16.75
CA LEU A 190 33.89 8.77 16.59
C LEU A 190 33.28 8.69 15.18
N ASN A 191 34.11 8.80 14.14
CA ASN A 191 33.66 8.67 12.75
C ASN A 191 33.05 7.28 12.49
N SER A 192 33.65 6.21 13.03
CA SER A 192 33.08 4.87 12.95
C SER A 192 31.78 4.72 13.74
N GLY A 193 31.62 5.38 14.89
CA GLY A 193 30.41 5.39 15.70
C GLY A 193 29.24 6.09 15.00
N VAL A 194 29.46 7.26 14.41
CA VAL A 194 28.45 7.94 13.57
C VAL A 194 28.12 7.10 12.34
N GLY A 195 29.13 6.48 11.71
CA GLY A 195 28.95 5.57 10.58
C GLY A 195 28.14 4.32 10.92
N MET A 196 28.31 3.78 12.13
CA MET A 196 27.49 2.68 12.64
C MET A 196 26.02 3.11 12.76
N LEU A 197 25.74 4.27 13.37
CA LEU A 197 24.38 4.80 13.48
C LEU A 197 23.74 4.98 12.10
N PHE A 198 24.48 5.56 11.15
CA PHE A 198 24.06 5.71 9.77
C PHE A 198 23.73 4.35 9.13
N LEU A 199 24.64 3.39 9.18
CA LEU A 199 24.50 2.11 8.49
C LEU A 199 23.37 1.26 9.08
N MET A 200 23.25 1.22 10.41
CA MET A 200 22.21 0.44 11.08
C MET A 200 20.82 1.05 10.91
N SER A 201 20.72 2.38 10.95
CA SER A 201 19.48 3.08 10.62
C SER A 201 19.08 2.79 9.18
N LEU A 202 20.02 2.96 8.25
CA LEU A 202 19.82 2.71 6.83
C LEU A 202 19.25 1.31 6.56
N PHE A 203 19.90 0.26 7.03
CA PHE A 203 19.46 -1.12 6.76
C PHE A 203 18.08 -1.41 7.33
N ASN A 204 17.81 -0.98 8.57
CA ASN A 204 16.48 -1.12 9.15
C ASN A 204 15.40 -0.36 8.36
N GLY A 205 15.74 0.82 7.85
CA GLY A 205 14.88 1.62 7.00
C GLY A 205 14.59 0.96 5.65
N LEU A 206 15.61 0.44 4.97
CA LEU A 206 15.46 -0.28 3.70
C LEU A 206 14.62 -1.55 3.87
N VAL A 207 14.86 -2.32 4.93
CA VAL A 207 14.06 -3.51 5.26
C VAL A 207 12.59 -3.13 5.49
N SER A 208 12.34 -2.04 6.23
CA SER A 208 10.97 -1.55 6.49
C SER A 208 10.27 -1.04 5.22
N PHE A 209 11.02 -0.49 4.27
CA PHE A 209 10.53 -0.08 2.95
C PHE A 209 10.23 -1.29 2.04
N SER A 210 11.19 -2.18 1.79
CA SER A 210 11.02 -3.27 0.82
C SER A 210 10.01 -4.32 1.29
N SER A 211 9.91 -4.56 2.60
CA SER A 211 9.00 -5.57 3.15
C SER A 211 7.51 -5.22 2.99
N VAL A 212 7.14 -3.94 2.95
CA VAL A 212 5.72 -3.53 2.88
C VAL A 212 5.16 -3.54 1.45
N LEU A 213 6.03 -3.42 0.44
CA LEU A 213 5.64 -3.38 -0.98
C LEU A 213 4.75 -4.55 -1.39
N PRO A 214 5.10 -5.83 -1.14
CA PRO A 214 4.27 -6.97 -1.52
C PRO A 214 2.93 -6.98 -0.78
N ILE A 215 2.95 -6.72 0.54
CA ILE A 215 1.74 -6.73 1.38
C ILE A 215 0.73 -5.68 0.91
N ALA A 216 1.19 -4.46 0.63
CA ALA A 216 0.34 -3.38 0.13
C ALA A 216 -0.15 -3.63 -1.30
N SER A 217 0.62 -4.33 -2.12
CA SER A 217 0.25 -4.65 -3.50
C SER A 217 -0.81 -5.75 -3.58
N GLU A 218 -0.67 -6.82 -2.79
CA GLU A 218 -1.60 -7.95 -2.78
C GLU A 218 -3.02 -7.53 -2.33
N ASP A 219 -3.15 -6.65 -1.33
CA ASP A 219 -4.46 -6.18 -0.84
C ASP A 219 -5.18 -5.23 -1.81
N ARG A 220 -4.46 -4.68 -2.80
CA ARG A 220 -4.98 -3.68 -3.74
C ARG A 220 -6.15 -4.20 -4.58
N ALA A 221 -6.10 -5.45 -5.03
CA ALA A 221 -7.17 -6.03 -5.85
C ALA A 221 -8.48 -6.13 -5.05
N SER A 222 -8.39 -6.52 -3.77
CA SER A 222 -9.56 -6.53 -2.89
C SER A 222 -10.10 -5.12 -2.66
N PHE A 223 -9.21 -4.15 -2.42
CA PHE A 223 -9.59 -2.75 -2.27
C PHE A 223 -10.36 -2.21 -3.48
N TYR A 224 -9.89 -2.46 -4.71
CA TYR A 224 -10.59 -1.99 -5.91
C TYR A 224 -11.98 -2.60 -6.05
N ARG A 225 -12.11 -3.91 -5.82
CA ARG A 225 -13.40 -4.61 -5.86
C ARG A 225 -14.37 -4.05 -4.81
N GLU A 226 -13.90 -3.89 -3.57
CA GLU A 226 -14.71 -3.41 -2.44
C GLU A 226 -15.10 -1.92 -2.60
N ARG A 227 -14.23 -1.13 -3.22
CA ARG A 227 -14.52 0.27 -3.58
C ARG A 227 -15.55 0.36 -4.69
N ALA A 228 -15.47 -0.50 -5.71
CA ALA A 228 -16.45 -0.55 -6.80
C ALA A 228 -17.85 -0.91 -6.28
N SER A 229 -17.94 -1.88 -5.36
CA SER A 229 -19.20 -2.27 -4.70
C SER A 229 -19.68 -1.32 -3.60
N GLN A 230 -19.00 -0.19 -3.36
CA GLN A 230 -19.29 0.77 -2.29
C GLN A 230 -19.39 0.14 -0.88
N SER A 231 -18.63 -0.93 -0.61
CA SER A 231 -18.68 -1.63 0.69
C SER A 231 -18.26 -0.74 1.86
N TYR A 232 -17.30 0.16 1.64
CA TYR A 232 -16.82 1.12 2.63
C TYR A 232 -16.22 2.38 1.99
N ASN A 233 -15.97 3.42 2.79
CA ASN A 233 -15.24 4.61 2.38
C ASN A 233 -13.73 4.33 2.34
N ALA A 234 -13.06 4.73 1.24
CA ALA A 234 -11.61 4.59 1.08
C ALA A 234 -10.80 5.25 2.21
N LEU A 235 -11.35 6.30 2.85
CA LEU A 235 -10.73 6.90 4.03
C LEU A 235 -10.54 5.89 5.16
N TRP A 236 -11.52 5.02 5.42
CA TRP A 236 -11.42 4.04 6.51
C TRP A 236 -10.44 2.91 6.19
N TYR A 237 -10.27 2.58 4.90
CA TYR A 237 -9.23 1.66 4.47
C TYR A 237 -7.85 2.24 4.76
N PHE A 238 -7.64 3.51 4.38
CA PHE A 238 -6.41 4.25 4.67
C PHE A 238 -6.13 4.36 6.17
N VAL A 239 -7.14 4.66 6.99
CA VAL A 239 -6.99 4.71 8.45
C VAL A 239 -6.57 3.34 9.00
N GLY A 240 -7.22 2.27 8.55
CA GLY A 240 -6.88 0.89 8.93
C GLY A 240 -5.43 0.52 8.58
N SER A 241 -4.99 0.83 7.35
CA SER A 241 -3.61 0.56 6.91
C SER A 241 -2.57 1.46 7.59
N THR A 242 -2.97 2.64 8.09
CA THR A 242 -2.09 3.52 8.87
C THR A 242 -1.86 2.95 10.27
N ILE A 243 -2.95 2.68 10.99
CA ILE A 243 -2.91 2.36 12.43
C ILE A 243 -2.22 1.02 12.68
N VAL A 244 -2.40 0.04 11.78
CA VAL A 244 -1.80 -1.29 11.95
C VAL A 244 -0.27 -1.26 11.96
N GLU A 245 0.37 -0.34 11.24
CA GLU A 245 1.85 -0.29 11.13
C GLU A 245 2.55 0.21 12.40
N ILE A 246 1.88 1.05 13.18
CA ILE A 246 2.43 1.71 14.36
C ILE A 246 2.93 0.69 15.40
N PRO A 247 2.10 -0.22 15.94
CA PRO A 247 2.55 -1.15 16.99
C PRO A 247 3.70 -2.04 16.51
N TYR A 248 3.67 -2.54 15.27
CA TYR A 248 4.73 -3.42 14.77
C TYR A 248 6.05 -2.69 14.54
N SER A 249 6.02 -1.46 14.03
CA SER A 249 7.24 -0.64 13.86
C SER A 249 7.87 -0.25 15.20
N PHE A 250 7.03 0.01 16.22
CA PHE A 250 7.50 0.29 17.58
C PHE A 250 8.09 -0.95 18.26
N VAL A 251 7.49 -2.14 18.09
CA VAL A 251 8.05 -3.40 18.59
C VAL A 251 9.38 -3.73 17.92
N ALA A 252 9.48 -3.62 16.59
CA ALA A 252 10.72 -3.89 15.87
C ALA A 252 11.85 -2.93 16.29
N GLY A 253 11.56 -1.64 16.41
CA GLY A 253 12.53 -0.66 16.91
C GLY A 253 12.90 -0.87 18.39
N LEU A 254 11.98 -1.37 19.22
CA LEU A 254 12.28 -1.70 20.62
C LEU A 254 13.26 -2.87 20.69
N LEU A 255 12.99 -3.94 19.94
CA LEU A 255 13.86 -5.11 19.87
C LEU A 255 15.26 -4.74 19.39
N PHE A 256 15.36 -3.87 18.37
CA PHE A 256 16.64 -3.33 17.92
C PHE A 256 17.35 -2.58 19.06
N THR A 257 16.67 -1.61 19.67
CA THR A 257 17.28 -0.67 20.64
C THR A 257 17.72 -1.38 21.92
N VAL A 258 16.92 -2.30 22.46
CA VAL A 258 17.21 -3.03 23.71
C VAL A 258 18.49 -3.87 23.60
N VAL A 259 18.80 -4.37 22.40
CA VAL A 259 20.03 -5.13 22.15
C VAL A 259 21.17 -4.21 21.73
N PHE A 260 20.93 -3.37 20.73
CA PHE A 260 21.94 -2.49 20.14
C PHE A 260 22.53 -1.51 21.15
N PHE A 261 21.68 -0.75 21.84
CA PHE A 261 22.08 0.39 22.65
C PHE A 261 23.08 0.03 23.77
N PRO A 262 22.83 -1.00 24.60
CA PRO A 262 23.81 -1.40 25.62
C PRO A 262 25.03 -2.14 25.03
N MET A 263 24.88 -2.94 23.96
CA MET A 263 26.00 -3.71 23.42
C MET A 263 27.09 -2.83 22.81
N VAL A 264 26.71 -1.70 22.21
CA VAL A 264 27.66 -0.71 21.68
C VAL A 264 28.16 0.26 22.76
N GLY A 265 27.81 0.05 24.03
CA GLY A 265 28.31 0.86 25.15
C GLY A 265 27.59 2.21 25.36
N PHE A 266 26.45 2.46 24.72
CA PHE A 266 25.66 3.66 25.01
C PHE A 266 24.92 3.54 26.34
N THR A 267 24.81 4.66 27.05
CA THR A 267 24.23 4.71 28.41
C THR A 267 23.12 5.75 28.51
N GLY A 268 22.32 5.67 29.59
CA GLY A 268 21.22 6.59 29.86
C GLY A 268 19.85 6.05 29.43
N PHE A 269 18.95 5.86 30.39
CA PHE A 269 17.60 5.36 30.13
C PHE A 269 16.77 6.33 29.28
N GLY A 270 16.82 7.64 29.60
CA GLY A 270 16.11 8.66 28.83
C GLY A 270 16.56 8.70 27.37
N THR A 271 17.88 8.65 27.14
CA THR A 271 18.49 8.59 25.82
C THR A 271 18.07 7.33 25.06
N ALA A 272 18.07 6.17 25.71
CA ALA A 272 17.62 4.91 25.10
C ALA A 272 16.14 4.95 24.67
N VAL A 273 15.26 5.55 25.48
CA VAL A 273 13.83 5.71 25.14
C VAL A 273 13.66 6.65 23.94
N LEU A 274 14.36 7.79 23.92
CA LEU A 274 14.29 8.72 22.78
C LEU A 274 14.90 8.10 21.51
N PHE A 275 15.99 7.35 21.64
CA PHE A 275 16.60 6.59 20.55
C PHE A 275 15.59 5.59 19.96
N TRP A 276 14.93 4.80 20.83
CA TRP A 276 13.89 3.87 20.42
C TRP A 276 12.76 4.56 19.65
N ILE A 277 12.20 5.64 20.21
CA ILE A 277 11.11 6.39 19.58
C ILE A 277 11.56 6.91 18.20
N ASN A 278 12.75 7.50 18.11
CA ASN A 278 13.27 8.02 16.83
C ASN A 278 13.45 6.91 15.79
N MET A 279 14.07 5.80 16.20
CA MET A 279 14.31 4.66 15.33
C MET A 279 13.00 4.03 14.83
N SER A 280 12.01 3.89 15.72
CA SER A 280 10.68 3.40 15.36
C SER A 280 9.92 4.34 14.43
N LEU A 281 10.02 5.66 14.64
CA LEU A 281 9.45 6.65 13.72
C LEU A 281 10.13 6.62 12.35
N PHE A 282 11.44 6.42 12.30
CA PHE A 282 12.18 6.26 11.04
C PHE A 282 11.75 5.01 10.27
N MET A 283 11.66 3.86 10.94
CA MET A 283 11.12 2.64 10.34
C MET A 283 9.69 2.85 9.83
N LEU A 284 8.84 3.53 10.60
CA LEU A 284 7.46 3.83 10.24
C LEU A 284 7.37 4.75 9.01
N MET A 285 8.23 5.78 8.94
CA MET A 285 8.35 6.68 7.80
C MET A 285 8.70 5.90 6.53
N GLN A 286 9.68 4.99 6.62
CA GLN A 286 10.11 4.15 5.50
C GLN A 286 9.00 3.18 5.05
N THR A 287 8.26 2.60 5.99
CA THR A 287 7.10 1.76 5.68
C THR A 287 6.00 2.56 4.96
N TYR A 288 5.70 3.78 5.41
CA TYR A 288 4.68 4.60 4.72
C TYR A 288 5.14 5.10 3.35
N MET A 289 6.43 5.37 3.18
CA MET A 289 6.98 5.63 1.86
C MET A 289 6.80 4.41 0.94
N GLY A 290 7.07 3.20 1.42
CA GLY A 290 6.81 1.96 0.67
C GLY A 290 5.34 1.79 0.30
N GLN A 291 4.42 2.05 1.22
CA GLN A 291 2.98 2.01 0.92
C GLN A 291 2.58 3.04 -0.14
N PHE A 292 3.13 4.26 -0.09
CA PHE A 292 2.90 5.28 -1.12
C PHE A 292 3.34 4.79 -2.51
N PHE A 293 4.57 4.28 -2.64
CA PHE A 293 5.07 3.77 -3.92
C PHE A 293 4.26 2.58 -4.42
N SER A 294 3.86 1.67 -3.52
CA SER A 294 2.95 0.58 -3.88
C SER A 294 1.67 1.18 -4.47
N TYR A 295 0.96 2.06 -3.77
CA TYR A 295 -0.31 2.60 -4.25
C TYR A 295 -0.21 3.46 -5.53
N ALA A 296 0.93 4.10 -5.77
CA ALA A 296 1.13 4.97 -6.93
C ALA A 296 1.60 4.22 -8.19
N MET A 297 2.28 3.09 -8.05
CA MET A 297 2.90 2.36 -9.16
C MET A 297 2.11 1.12 -9.58
N PRO A 298 2.10 0.77 -10.88
CA PRO A 298 1.26 -0.31 -11.40
C PRO A 298 1.68 -1.70 -10.89
N ASN A 299 2.98 -1.94 -10.74
CA ASN A 299 3.55 -3.23 -10.34
C ASN A 299 4.57 -3.06 -9.20
N ILE A 300 4.85 -4.15 -8.49
CA ILE A 300 5.77 -4.17 -7.35
C ILE A 300 7.19 -3.81 -7.80
N GLU A 301 7.62 -4.32 -8.95
CA GLU A 301 8.97 -4.11 -9.48
C GLU A 301 9.22 -2.64 -9.78
N VAL A 302 8.23 -1.95 -10.34
CA VAL A 302 8.32 -0.50 -10.64
C VAL A 302 8.32 0.31 -9.34
N ALA A 303 7.50 -0.08 -8.36
CA ALA A 303 7.47 0.55 -7.04
C ALA A 303 8.81 0.43 -6.33
N ASP A 304 9.43 -0.75 -6.38
CA ASP A 304 10.73 -1.03 -5.76
C ASP A 304 11.84 -0.24 -6.43
N VAL A 305 11.97 -0.31 -7.76
CA VAL A 305 13.03 0.40 -8.50
C VAL A 305 12.96 1.93 -8.26
N LEU A 306 11.78 2.53 -8.38
CA LEU A 306 11.63 3.97 -8.18
C LEU A 306 11.79 4.38 -6.71
N GLY A 307 11.26 3.59 -5.77
CA GLY A 307 11.43 3.89 -4.35
C GLY A 307 12.87 3.71 -3.88
N MET A 308 13.60 2.73 -4.42
CA MET A 308 15.03 2.54 -4.17
C MET A 308 15.88 3.64 -4.80
N LEU A 309 15.51 4.15 -5.98
CA LEU A 309 16.14 5.34 -6.57
C LEU A 309 16.01 6.57 -5.65
N VAL A 310 14.80 6.83 -5.13
CA VAL A 310 14.56 7.94 -4.19
C VAL A 310 15.32 7.73 -2.87
N ASN A 311 15.30 6.51 -2.31
CA ASN A 311 16.14 6.20 -1.15
C ASN A 311 17.62 6.44 -1.44
N SER A 312 18.12 6.10 -2.62
CA SER A 312 19.54 6.30 -2.97
C SER A 312 19.94 7.78 -2.95
N ILE A 313 19.05 8.66 -3.39
CA ILE A 313 19.23 10.12 -3.27
C ILE A 313 19.27 10.52 -1.79
N TYR A 314 18.32 10.05 -0.98
CA TYR A 314 18.31 10.34 0.47
C TYR A 314 19.55 9.79 1.19
N ILE A 315 20.08 8.65 0.75
CA ILE A 315 21.31 8.07 1.31
C ILE A 315 22.52 8.96 1.07
N LEU A 316 22.63 9.52 -0.12
CA LEU A 316 23.71 10.42 -0.46
C LEU A 316 23.62 11.75 0.30
N PHE A 317 22.40 12.26 0.51
CA PHE A 317 22.16 13.59 1.09
C PHE A 317 21.71 13.59 2.55
N MET A 318 21.88 12.49 3.29
CA MET A 318 21.56 12.46 4.73
C MET A 318 22.69 12.94 5.65
N GLY A 319 23.87 13.29 5.09
CA GLY A 319 24.90 14.07 5.79
C GLY A 319 26.00 13.29 6.50
N PHE A 320 26.19 12.00 6.18
CA PHE A 320 27.32 11.20 6.66
C PHE A 320 28.42 11.01 5.61
N ASN A 321 28.06 10.58 4.39
CA ASN A 321 29.00 10.39 3.28
C ASN A 321 28.37 10.90 1.96
N PRO A 322 28.68 12.16 1.54
CA PRO A 322 29.60 13.11 2.18
C PRO A 322 29.08 13.65 3.53
N PRO A 323 29.98 14.10 4.42
CA PRO A 323 29.58 14.77 5.65
C PRO A 323 28.89 16.10 5.34
N ALA A 324 27.97 16.51 6.21
CA ALA A 324 27.07 17.63 5.96
C ALA A 324 27.77 18.96 5.63
N ASN A 325 28.96 19.20 6.21
CA ASN A 325 29.75 20.40 5.96
C ASN A 325 30.42 20.44 4.56
N GLU A 326 30.71 19.28 3.98
CA GLU A 326 31.34 19.15 2.67
C GLU A 326 30.34 19.16 1.51
N ILE A 327 29.03 19.13 1.81
CA ILE A 327 27.98 19.23 0.78
C ILE A 327 28.08 20.61 0.09
N PRO A 328 28.33 20.66 -1.24
CA PRO A 328 28.46 21.91 -1.96
C PRO A 328 27.20 22.77 -1.84
N SER A 329 27.37 24.10 -1.79
CA SER A 329 26.26 25.05 -1.58
C SER A 329 25.09 24.86 -2.55
N GLY A 330 25.36 24.52 -3.81
CA GLY A 330 24.32 24.25 -4.82
C GLY A 330 23.43 23.04 -4.55
N TYR A 331 23.88 22.08 -3.73
CA TYR A 331 23.14 20.86 -3.38
C TYR A 331 22.61 20.86 -1.94
N LYS A 332 22.82 21.93 -1.16
CA LYS A 332 22.34 22.02 0.23
C LYS A 332 20.82 21.88 0.36
N TRP A 333 20.06 22.30 -0.65
CA TRP A 333 18.61 22.11 -0.67
C TRP A 333 18.19 20.63 -0.68
N LEU A 334 18.98 19.74 -1.32
CA LEU A 334 18.73 18.30 -1.32
C LEU A 334 18.95 17.71 0.07
N TYR A 335 19.99 18.19 0.76
CA TYR A 335 20.20 17.86 2.17
C TYR A 335 19.00 18.33 3.01
N ASP A 336 18.47 19.53 2.79
CA ASP A 336 17.33 20.06 3.54
C ASP A 336 16.01 19.31 3.35
N ILE A 337 15.71 18.81 2.16
CA ILE A 337 14.48 18.05 1.90
C ILE A 337 14.60 16.56 2.25
N THR A 338 15.81 16.06 2.53
CA THR A 338 16.05 14.64 2.78
C THR A 338 15.49 14.25 4.17
N PRO A 339 14.47 13.38 4.26
CA PRO A 339 13.86 13.04 5.55
C PRO A 339 14.83 12.30 6.49
N HIS A 340 15.71 11.46 5.92
CA HIS A 340 16.65 10.59 6.65
C HIS A 340 17.63 11.39 7.51
N LYS A 341 18.00 12.61 7.09
CA LYS A 341 18.96 13.44 7.85
C LYS A 341 18.44 13.78 9.24
N TYR A 342 17.13 13.97 9.39
CA TYR A 342 16.54 14.42 10.64
C TYR A 342 16.50 13.28 11.67
N SER A 343 16.28 12.05 11.22
CA SER A 343 16.36 10.89 12.10
C SER A 343 17.79 10.60 12.52
N ILE A 344 18.73 10.50 11.57
CA ILE A 344 20.13 10.20 11.90
C ILE A 344 20.76 11.33 12.70
N GLY A 345 20.43 12.58 12.38
CA GLY A 345 20.85 13.72 13.18
C GLY A 345 20.37 13.64 14.63
N ASN A 346 19.17 13.12 14.88
CA ASN A 346 18.70 12.87 16.24
C ASN A 346 19.42 11.73 16.92
N LEU A 347 19.61 10.60 16.25
CA LEU A 347 20.32 9.47 16.83
C LEU A 347 21.76 9.86 17.19
N ALA A 348 22.44 10.60 16.32
CA ALA A 348 23.79 11.11 16.56
C ALA A 348 23.81 12.17 17.68
N ALA A 349 22.89 13.14 17.66
CA ALA A 349 22.83 14.20 18.68
C ALA A 349 22.51 13.67 20.08
N LEU A 350 21.63 12.65 20.18
CA LEU A 350 21.28 11.99 21.45
C LEU A 350 22.48 11.29 22.11
N VAL A 351 23.40 10.74 21.30
CA VAL A 351 24.52 9.93 21.80
C VAL A 351 25.80 10.74 21.93
N PHE A 352 26.11 11.59 20.95
CA PHE A 352 27.41 12.24 20.82
C PHE A 352 27.40 13.74 21.13
N ALA A 353 26.24 14.41 21.13
CA ALA A 353 26.17 15.86 21.32
C ALA A 353 25.68 16.29 22.72
N ASP A 354 25.40 15.34 23.62
CA ASP A 354 25.00 15.64 25.00
C ASP A 354 26.20 16.17 25.81
N CYS A 355 26.16 17.47 26.12
CA CYS A 355 27.12 18.16 26.97
C CYS A 355 26.54 19.52 27.39
N ASP A 356 26.30 19.68 28.69
CA ASP A 356 25.76 20.91 29.28
C ASP A 356 26.83 22.02 29.35
N ASP A 357 28.02 21.68 29.87
CA ASP A 357 29.17 22.59 29.97
C ASP A 357 30.31 22.12 29.06
N VAL A 358 30.44 22.74 27.89
CA VAL A 358 31.51 22.40 26.93
C VAL A 358 32.87 22.81 27.51
N PRO A 359 33.82 21.87 27.68
CA PRO A 359 35.15 22.21 28.17
C PRO A 359 35.88 23.09 27.17
N THR A 360 36.57 24.12 27.67
CA THR A 360 37.34 25.05 26.84
C THR A 360 38.82 24.77 26.95
N TRP A 361 39.52 24.83 25.82
CA TRP A 361 40.97 24.68 25.79
C TRP A 361 41.64 25.94 26.34
N ASN A 362 42.39 25.81 27.43
CA ASN A 362 43.18 26.91 27.96
C ASN A 362 44.61 26.84 27.42
N ASN A 363 44.98 27.83 26.59
CA ASN A 363 46.30 27.94 25.97
C ASN A 363 47.44 28.12 26.98
N GLU A 364 47.17 28.66 28.17
CA GLU A 364 48.19 28.91 29.21
C GLU A 364 48.51 27.65 30.01
N THR A 365 47.52 26.84 30.33
CA THR A 365 47.68 25.60 31.12
C THR A 365 47.83 24.34 30.25
N GLN A 366 47.63 24.45 28.93
CA GLN A 366 47.65 23.31 27.98
C GLN A 366 46.70 22.18 28.42
N GLN A 367 45.57 22.55 29.03
CA GLN A 367 44.57 21.64 29.57
C GLN A 367 43.17 22.15 29.28
N TYR A 368 42.23 21.23 29.10
CA TYR A 368 40.81 21.55 29.06
C TYR A 368 40.32 21.95 30.45
N VAL A 369 39.65 23.08 30.55
CA VAL A 369 39.08 23.61 31.80
C VAL A 369 37.56 23.55 31.71
N GLY A 370 36.93 22.98 32.75
CA GLY A 370 35.50 22.66 32.75
C GLY A 370 35.22 21.28 32.13
N GLY A 371 33.94 20.99 31.89
CA GLY A 371 33.50 19.74 31.24
C GLY A 371 32.79 18.75 32.17
N GLY A 372 31.73 18.13 31.66
CA GLY A 372 31.05 17.00 32.28
C GLY A 372 31.69 15.64 31.95
N SER A 373 31.23 14.58 32.62
CA SER A 373 31.65 13.20 32.34
C SER A 373 30.95 12.58 31.11
N GLN A 374 30.03 13.30 30.47
CA GLN A 374 29.29 12.86 29.29
C GLN A 374 30.23 12.70 28.09
N LEU A 375 29.90 11.78 27.18
CA LEU A 375 30.71 11.50 25.99
C LEU A 375 30.91 12.73 25.10
N GLY A 376 29.87 13.57 24.95
CA GLY A 376 29.94 14.80 24.14
C GLY A 376 30.90 15.85 24.69
N CYS A 377 31.14 15.86 26.00
CA CYS A 377 32.08 16.78 26.64
C CYS A 377 33.54 16.32 26.53
N GLN A 378 33.82 15.08 26.12
CA GLN A 378 35.18 14.57 26.11
C GLN A 378 35.97 15.15 24.91
N PRO A 379 37.25 15.50 25.09
CA PRO A 379 38.09 15.97 24.00
C PRO A 379 38.43 14.81 23.05
N ILE A 380 38.54 15.10 21.76
CA ILE A 380 38.86 14.08 20.77
C ILE A 380 40.36 13.79 20.79
N SER A 381 40.73 12.51 20.82
CA SER A 381 42.10 12.04 20.73
C SER A 381 42.47 11.63 19.30
N ASN A 382 43.77 11.72 18.97
CA ASN A 382 44.33 11.30 17.67
C ASN A 382 43.74 12.04 16.45
N THR A 383 43.43 13.33 16.59
CA THR A 383 42.99 14.17 15.47
C THR A 383 44.15 14.45 14.49
N PRO A 384 43.88 14.61 13.18
CA PRO A 384 44.85 15.15 12.23
C PRO A 384 45.26 16.57 12.62
N LEU A 385 46.48 16.99 12.26
CA LEU A 385 47.01 18.35 12.55
C LEU A 385 46.16 19.50 12.00
N SER A 386 45.22 19.23 11.09
CA SER A 386 44.27 20.19 10.53
C SER A 386 43.06 20.48 11.43
N ILE A 387 42.81 19.65 12.45
CA ILE A 387 41.68 19.78 13.37
C ILE A 387 42.23 20.20 14.73
N ASP A 388 41.91 21.43 15.12
CA ASP A 388 42.36 22.01 16.40
C ASP A 388 41.66 21.34 17.59
N HIS A 389 42.08 21.70 18.80
CA HIS A 389 41.57 21.18 20.08
C HIS A 389 40.03 21.28 20.16
N THR A 390 39.34 20.17 19.87
CA THR A 390 37.88 20.09 19.75
C THR A 390 37.32 18.95 20.57
N THR A 391 36.09 19.14 21.04
CA THR A 391 35.31 18.13 21.76
C THR A 391 34.49 17.25 20.81
N VAL A 392 34.03 16.10 21.30
CA VAL A 392 33.14 15.20 20.55
C VAL A 392 31.90 15.94 20.04
N LYS A 393 31.26 16.76 20.88
CA LYS A 393 30.11 17.60 20.51
C LYS A 393 30.46 18.55 19.38
N GLU A 394 31.51 19.35 19.52
CA GLU A 394 31.89 20.36 18.52
C GLU A 394 32.24 19.75 17.16
N TYR A 395 32.92 18.60 17.16
CA TYR A 395 33.22 17.88 15.92
C TYR A 395 31.96 17.38 15.23
N VAL A 396 31.05 16.76 15.97
CA VAL A 396 29.81 16.20 15.44
C VAL A 396 28.88 17.31 14.94
N GLU A 397 28.82 18.45 15.64
CA GLU A 397 28.09 19.64 15.21
C GLU A 397 28.71 20.31 13.97
N THR A 398 30.04 20.34 13.86
CA THR A 398 30.71 21.02 12.74
C THR A 398 30.75 20.16 11.48
N VAL A 399 31.06 18.86 11.61
CA VAL A 399 31.26 17.94 10.49
C VAL A 399 29.93 17.37 9.99
N PHE A 400 29.10 16.85 10.90
CA PHE A 400 27.84 16.19 10.54
C PHE A 400 26.61 17.11 10.68
N ASN A 401 26.78 18.34 11.19
CA ASN A 401 25.70 19.30 11.39
C ASN A 401 24.56 18.76 12.29
N THR A 402 24.93 18.03 13.35
CA THR A 402 23.99 17.40 14.27
C THR A 402 24.07 18.07 15.65
N LYS A 403 23.28 19.13 15.83
CA LYS A 403 23.21 19.93 17.06
C LYS A 403 22.30 19.30 18.10
N HIS A 404 22.70 19.36 19.37
CA HIS A 404 21.86 18.88 20.46
C HIS A 404 20.54 19.66 20.58
N ASP A 405 20.61 20.99 20.44
CA ASP A 405 19.43 21.88 20.53
C ASP A 405 18.37 21.60 19.45
N ASP A 406 18.77 20.98 18.33
CA ASP A 406 17.89 20.70 17.20
C ASP A 406 17.08 19.41 17.35
N ILE A 407 17.28 18.61 18.41
CA ILE A 407 16.63 17.30 18.61
C ILE A 407 15.10 17.38 18.47
N TRP A 408 14.47 18.33 19.15
CA TRP A 408 13.01 18.49 19.13
C TRP A 408 12.49 18.99 17.78
N ARG A 409 13.23 19.89 17.12
CA ARG A 409 12.91 20.37 15.77
C ARG A 409 12.93 19.20 14.79
N ASN A 410 13.97 18.38 14.85
CA ASN A 410 14.15 17.22 13.98
C ASN A 410 13.08 16.15 14.24
N PHE A 411 12.68 15.90 15.50
CA PHE A 411 11.55 15.01 15.80
C PHE A 411 10.26 15.51 15.16
N GLY A 412 10.00 16.81 15.25
CA GLY A 412 8.86 17.45 14.58
C GLY A 412 8.90 17.25 13.06
N LEU A 413 10.06 17.44 12.44
CA LEU A 413 10.24 17.25 10.99
C LEU A 413 10.06 15.79 10.55
N VAL A 414 10.56 14.81 11.31
CA VAL A 414 10.29 13.39 11.04
C VAL A 414 8.78 13.11 11.04
N PHE A 415 8.04 13.65 12.01
CA PHE A 415 6.58 13.51 12.05
C PHE A 415 5.90 14.19 10.86
N VAL A 416 6.36 15.37 10.45
CA VAL A 416 5.86 16.06 9.25
C VAL A 416 6.05 15.20 8.01
N PHE A 417 7.23 14.61 7.80
CA PHE A 417 7.48 13.73 6.65
C PHE A 417 6.62 12.46 6.68
N ILE A 418 6.40 11.86 7.86
CA ILE A 418 5.45 10.75 8.03
C ILE A 418 4.06 11.16 7.53
N VAL A 419 3.57 12.33 7.95
CA VAL A 419 2.27 12.85 7.52
C VAL A 419 2.25 13.11 6.01
N VAL A 420 3.33 13.67 5.44
CA VAL A 420 3.44 13.90 3.99
C VAL A 420 3.32 12.59 3.21
N TYR A 421 4.07 11.54 3.56
CA TYR A 421 3.95 10.24 2.89
C TYR A 421 2.57 9.61 3.04
N ARG A 422 1.92 9.79 4.20
CA ARG A 422 0.52 9.37 4.39
C ARG A 422 -0.45 10.14 3.49
N VAL A 423 -0.31 11.46 3.37
CA VAL A 423 -1.16 12.26 2.49
C VAL A 423 -0.96 11.85 1.03
N LEU A 424 0.29 11.69 0.59
CA LEU A 424 0.61 11.20 -0.75
C LEU A 424 0.01 9.81 -1.01
N GLY A 425 0.12 8.89 -0.04
CA GLY A 425 -0.49 7.56 -0.12
C GLY A 425 -2.03 7.61 -0.20
N LEU A 426 -2.68 8.51 0.54
CA LEU A 426 -4.13 8.72 0.46
C LEU A 426 -4.56 9.27 -0.91
N LEU A 427 -3.80 10.23 -1.45
CA LEU A 427 -4.05 10.79 -2.78
C LEU A 427 -3.87 9.71 -3.86
N ALA A 428 -2.82 8.90 -3.76
CA ALA A 428 -2.61 7.76 -4.66
C ALA A 428 -3.79 6.79 -4.62
N LEU A 429 -4.20 6.33 -3.44
CA LEU A 429 -5.38 5.45 -3.29
C LEU A 429 -6.67 6.07 -3.85
N ARG A 430 -6.83 7.40 -3.75
CA ARG A 430 -8.05 8.08 -4.19
C ARG A 430 -8.09 8.27 -5.71
N PHE A 431 -7.00 8.68 -6.32
CA PHE A 431 -6.96 9.15 -7.71
C PHE A 431 -6.31 8.19 -8.69
N VAL A 432 -5.45 7.28 -8.23
CA VAL A 432 -4.81 6.28 -9.07
C VAL A 432 -5.65 5.00 -9.09
N ASN A 433 -5.92 4.48 -10.28
CA ASN A 433 -6.56 3.18 -10.46
C ASN A 433 -5.94 2.45 -11.65
N HIS A 434 -5.19 1.38 -11.35
CA HIS A 434 -4.47 0.59 -12.33
C HIS A 434 -5.31 -0.51 -13.02
N GLN A 435 -6.61 -0.65 -12.72
CA GLN A 435 -7.51 -1.55 -13.45
C GLN A 435 -8.00 -0.95 -14.78
N LYS A 436 -7.96 0.37 -14.92
CA LYS A 436 -8.22 1.05 -16.20
C LYS A 436 -6.93 0.99 -17.01
N ARG A 437 -6.78 -0.06 -17.82
CA ARG A 437 -5.77 -0.09 -18.87
C ARG A 437 -6.12 0.89 -19.97
#